data_AF-A0A401U3U8-F1
#
_entry.id   AF-A0A401U3U8-F1
#
_cell.length_a   1.000
_cell.length_b   1.000
_cell.length_c   1.000
_cell.angle_alpha   90.00
_cell.angle_beta   90.00
_cell.angle_gamma   90.00
#
_symmetry.space_group_name_H-M   'P 1'
#
loop_
_entity.id
_entity.type
_entity.pdbx_description
1 polymer ?
#
loop_
_entity_poly.entity_id
_entity_poly.type
_entity_poly.pdbx_seq_one_letter_code
_entity_poly.pdbx_strand_id
1 'polypeptide(L)'
;MVGAQLITALQSIVSRSVDPLDSAVISICEFHAGHARNVIPQTAVLRGTVRTLTPEVRQLIEKRIGEVVKGVAQLTGARIDLDYKRGYPVTVNHASQTEFATRIAKEVAGDGNVHTMPPLMGGEDFSYMLEARPGAFIFCGNGDSAGL
;
A
#
# COMPACT_ATOMS: atom_id res chain seq x y z
N MET A 1 -24.44 7.23 5.26
CA MET A 1 -24.17 8.08 4.08
C MET A 1 -22.74 8.61 4.08
N VAL A 2 -22.30 9.36 5.10
CA VAL A 2 -20.95 9.98 5.17
C VAL A 2 -19.81 8.99 4.94
N GLY A 3 -19.80 7.84 5.63
CA GLY A 3 -18.74 6.82 5.43
C GLY A 3 -18.66 6.29 4.00
N ALA A 4 -19.80 6.07 3.33
CA ALA A 4 -19.81 5.63 1.93
C ALA A 4 -19.29 6.73 0.98
N GLN A 5 -19.68 7.98 1.21
CA GLN A 5 -19.15 9.13 0.46
C GLN A 5 -17.64 9.27 0.65
N LEU A 6 -17.13 9.05 1.87
CA LEU A 6 -15.71 9.09 2.16
C LEU A 6 -14.96 8.00 1.37
N ILE A 7 -15.44 6.75 1.36
CA ILE A 7 -14.80 5.66 0.58
C ILE A 7 -14.72 6.03 -0.89
N THR A 8 -15.83 6.48 -1.48
CA THR A 8 -15.87 6.89 -2.89
C THR A 8 -14.91 8.05 -3.17
N ALA A 9 -14.88 9.05 -2.30
CA ALA A 9 -13.99 10.20 -2.44
C ALA A 9 -12.51 9.81 -2.36
N LEU A 10 -12.16 8.87 -1.46
CA LEU A 10 -10.79 8.37 -1.34
C LEU A 10 -10.30 7.68 -2.63
N GLN A 11 -11.18 7.02 -3.39
CA GLN A 11 -10.81 6.40 -4.67
C GLN A 11 -10.40 7.42 -5.75
N SER A 12 -10.81 8.69 -5.60
CA SER A 12 -10.36 9.77 -6.50
C SER A 12 -8.87 10.08 -6.36
N ILE A 13 -8.24 9.72 -5.24
CA ILE A 13 -6.82 9.99 -5.02
C ILE A 13 -5.98 9.20 -6.01
N VAL A 14 -6.17 7.87 -6.06
CA VAL A 14 -5.44 7.01 -6.98
C VAL A 14 -5.74 7.35 -8.44
N SER A 15 -7.01 7.63 -8.77
CA SER A 15 -7.42 7.86 -10.16
C SER A 15 -7.16 9.28 -10.70
N ARG A 16 -6.95 10.29 -9.84
CA ARG A 16 -6.85 11.71 -10.25
C ARG A 16 -5.69 12.49 -9.65
N SER A 17 -5.02 11.97 -8.63
CA SER A 17 -3.88 12.66 -8.00
C SER A 17 -2.55 11.98 -8.27
N VAL A 18 -2.52 10.66 -8.46
CA VAL A 18 -1.30 9.88 -8.73
C VAL A 18 -1.01 9.90 -10.24
N ASP A 19 0.27 9.98 -10.62
CA ASP A 19 0.68 9.84 -12.02
C ASP A 19 0.22 8.48 -12.56
N PRO A 20 -0.39 8.41 -13.76
CA PRO A 20 -0.82 7.12 -14.33
C PRO A 20 0.31 6.11 -14.55
N LEU A 21 1.58 6.54 -14.57
CA LEU A 21 2.76 5.67 -14.63
C LEU A 21 3.24 5.20 -13.26
N ASP A 22 2.75 5.80 -12.18
CA ASP A 22 3.05 5.42 -10.81
C ASP A 22 2.01 4.43 -10.26
N SER A 23 2.39 3.70 -9.19
CA SER A 23 1.53 2.70 -8.56
C SER A 23 1.12 3.09 -7.15
N ALA A 24 -0.19 3.03 -6.90
CA ALA A 24 -0.83 3.33 -5.63
C ALA A 24 -2.09 2.48 -5.42
N VAL A 25 -2.29 1.99 -4.20
CA VAL A 25 -3.53 1.31 -3.79
C VAL A 25 -4.00 1.89 -2.47
N ILE A 26 -5.29 2.21 -2.40
CA ILE A 26 -6.00 2.53 -1.16
C ILE A 26 -7.12 1.51 -1.00
N SER A 27 -7.03 0.68 0.03
CA SER A 27 -8.03 -0.34 0.32
C SER A 27 -8.70 -0.03 1.65
N ILE A 28 -10.03 0.10 1.65
CA ILE A 28 -10.82 0.17 2.88
C ILE A 28 -11.39 -1.22 3.12
N CYS A 29 -10.81 -1.94 4.07
CA CYS A 29 -11.09 -3.36 4.31
C CYS A 29 -12.14 -3.57 5.41
N GLU A 30 -12.41 -2.55 6.23
CA GLU A 30 -13.44 -2.60 7.26
C GLU A 30 -14.36 -1.39 7.15
N PHE A 31 -15.66 -1.64 7.26
CA PHE A 31 -16.70 -0.62 7.40
C PHE A 31 -17.72 -1.11 8.42
N HIS A 32 -17.74 -0.48 9.60
CA HIS A 32 -18.72 -0.75 10.64
C HIS A 32 -19.60 0.48 10.89
N ALA A 33 -20.93 0.35 10.78
CA ALA A 33 -21.88 1.40 11.14
C ALA A 33 -23.25 0.83 11.52
N GLY A 34 -23.69 1.10 12.75
CA GLY A 34 -24.99 0.70 13.27
C GLY A 34 -25.12 -0.80 13.56
N HIS A 35 -26.19 -1.14 14.28
CA HIS A 35 -26.51 -2.52 14.68
C HIS A 35 -28.00 -2.85 14.51
N ALA A 36 -28.83 -1.91 14.05
CA ALA A 36 -30.28 -2.08 13.90
C ALA A 36 -30.75 -1.53 12.54
N ARG A 37 -31.65 -2.26 11.88
CA ARG A 37 -32.12 -1.96 10.51
C ARG A 37 -32.99 -0.70 10.37
N ASN A 38 -33.51 -0.17 11.47
CA ASN A 38 -34.47 0.92 11.52
C ASN A 38 -33.97 2.12 12.35
N VAL A 39 -32.69 2.14 12.70
CA VAL A 39 -32.06 3.24 13.45
C VAL A 39 -30.93 3.80 12.60
N ILE A 40 -30.93 5.13 12.42
CA ILE A 40 -29.84 5.81 11.69
C ILE A 40 -28.60 5.82 12.60
N PRO A 41 -27.48 5.20 12.18
CA PRO A 41 -26.27 5.17 13.00
C PRO A 41 -25.66 6.56 13.14
N GLN A 42 -25.22 6.88 14.36
CA GLN A 42 -24.58 8.16 14.66
C GLN A 42 -23.08 8.15 14.33
N THR A 43 -22.46 6.97 14.26
CA THR A 43 -21.02 6.80 14.04
C THR A 43 -20.75 5.70 13.02
N ALA A 44 -19.60 5.80 12.36
CA ALA A 44 -19.05 4.78 11.50
C ALA A 44 -17.54 4.68 11.73
N VAL A 45 -16.99 3.47 11.69
CA VAL A 45 -15.55 3.21 11.76
C VAL A 45 -15.11 2.54 10.48
N LEU A 46 -14.13 3.14 9.82
CA LEU A 46 -13.55 2.63 8.58
C LEU A 46 -12.06 2.35 8.84
N ARG A 47 -11.56 1.21 8.38
CA ARG A 47 -10.13 0.87 8.43
C ARG A 47 -9.63 0.40 7.08
N GLY A 48 -8.37 0.69 6.81
CA GLY A 48 -7.79 0.41 5.52
C GLY A 48 -6.28 0.58 5.48
N THR A 49 -5.71 0.30 4.32
CA THR A 49 -4.27 0.35 4.08
C THR A 49 -3.97 1.13 2.80
N VAL A 50 -2.78 1.74 2.78
CA VAL A 50 -2.20 2.37 1.59
C VAL A 50 -0.95 1.57 1.19
N ARG A 51 -0.80 1.31 -0.12
CA ARG A 51 0.41 0.71 -0.71
C ARG A 51 0.89 1.57 -1.87
N THR A 52 2.20 1.73 -1.98
CA THR A 52 2.87 2.54 -3.02
C THR A 52 4.22 1.93 -3.36
N LEU A 53 4.71 2.17 -4.58
CA LEU A 53 6.05 1.71 -5.00
C LEU A 53 7.14 2.77 -4.88
N THR A 54 6.79 4.00 -4.48
CA THR A 54 7.76 5.08 -4.30
C THR A 54 7.47 5.89 -3.02
N PRO A 55 8.51 6.43 -2.36
CA PRO A 55 8.34 7.33 -1.22
C PRO A 55 7.55 8.61 -1.54
N GLU A 56 7.68 9.13 -2.76
CA GLU A 56 7.04 10.37 -3.22
C GLU A 56 5.52 10.17 -3.33
N VAL A 57 5.08 9.09 -3.95
CA VAL A 57 3.67 8.73 -4.06
C VAL A 57 3.09 8.45 -2.66
N ARG A 58 3.86 7.84 -1.76
CA ARG A 58 3.46 7.62 -0.37
C ARG A 58 3.14 8.94 0.35
N GLN A 59 4.02 9.94 0.21
CA GLN A 59 3.83 11.26 0.81
C GLN A 59 2.63 11.98 0.20
N LEU A 60 2.48 11.89 -1.13
CA LEU A 60 1.34 12.45 -1.85
C LEU A 60 0.02 11.87 -1.33
N ILE A 61 -0.11 10.54 -1.24
CA ILE A 61 -1.36 9.90 -0.80
C ILE A 61 -1.71 10.32 0.63
N GLU A 62 -0.75 10.29 1.55
CA GLU A 62 -1.01 10.71 2.94
C GLU A 62 -1.57 12.14 3.00
N LYS A 63 -0.95 13.08 2.27
CA LYS A 63 -1.44 14.45 2.16
C LYS A 63 -2.86 14.49 1.60
N ARG A 64 -3.11 13.80 0.48
CA ARG A 64 -4.41 13.81 -0.22
C ARG A 64 -5.51 13.16 0.62
N ILE A 65 -5.22 12.11 1.37
CA ILE A 65 -6.18 11.50 2.31
C ILE A 65 -6.62 12.53 3.35
N GLY A 66 -5.66 13.25 3.95
CA GLY A 66 -5.98 14.30 4.92
C GLY A 66 -6.87 15.41 4.33
N GLU A 67 -6.59 15.83 3.10
CA GLU A 67 -7.40 16.84 2.39
C GLU A 67 -8.81 16.34 2.05
N VAL A 68 -8.94 15.11 1.53
CA VAL A 68 -10.24 14.49 1.19
C VAL A 68 -11.09 14.31 2.45
N VAL A 69 -10.50 13.80 3.55
CA VAL A 69 -11.20 13.65 4.83
C VAL A 69 -11.76 14.99 5.32
N LYS A 70 -10.93 16.05 5.31
CA LYS A 70 -11.36 17.40 5.69
C LYS A 70 -12.49 17.92 4.77
N GLY A 71 -12.36 17.72 3.46
CA GLY A 71 -13.37 18.14 2.49
C GLY A 71 -14.71 17.43 2.68
N VAL A 72 -14.70 16.11 2.91
CA VAL A 72 -15.93 15.34 3.16
C VAL A 72 -16.56 15.73 4.50
N ALA A 73 -15.76 15.94 5.54
CA ALA A 73 -16.23 16.45 6.83
C ALA A 73 -16.95 17.80 6.66
N GLN A 74 -16.33 18.74 5.95
CA GLN A 74 -16.91 20.06 5.69
C GLN A 74 -18.20 19.98 4.86
N LEU A 75 -18.21 19.16 3.80
CA LEU A 75 -19.38 18.97 2.93
C LEU A 75 -20.59 18.41 3.68
N THR A 76 -20.34 17.46 4.60
CA THR A 76 -21.41 16.70 5.25
C THR A 76 -21.81 17.24 6.62
N GLY A 77 -21.01 18.15 7.20
CA GLY A 77 -21.16 18.61 8.58
C GLY A 77 -20.77 17.57 9.64
N ALA A 78 -20.26 16.41 9.24
CA ALA A 78 -19.81 15.38 10.16
C ALA A 78 -18.42 15.68 10.72
N ARG A 79 -18.18 15.28 11.97
CA ARG A 79 -16.83 15.18 12.51
C ARG A 79 -16.18 13.89 12.01
N ILE A 80 -14.99 13.99 11.43
CA ILE A 80 -14.19 12.84 11.00
C ILE A 80 -12.80 12.95 11.63
N ASP A 81 -12.47 12.01 12.51
CA ASP A 81 -11.14 11.90 13.12
C ASP A 81 -10.29 10.92 12.29
N LEU A 82 -9.17 11.40 11.73
CA LEU A 82 -8.24 10.59 10.93
C LEU A 82 -7.02 10.18 11.77
N ASP A 83 -6.87 8.88 12.00
CA ASP A 83 -5.64 8.28 12.53
C ASP A 83 -4.86 7.63 11.37
N TYR A 84 -3.86 8.34 10.83
CA TYR A 84 -3.01 7.82 9.76
C TYR A 84 -1.65 7.43 10.31
N LYS A 85 -1.34 6.13 10.25
CA LYS A 85 -0.05 5.58 10.71
C LYS A 85 0.77 5.11 9.52
N ARG A 86 1.99 5.61 9.41
CA ARG A 86 2.97 5.07 8.46
C ARG A 86 3.40 3.67 8.92
N GLY A 87 2.99 2.66 8.16
CA GLY A 87 3.54 1.30 8.27
C GLY A 87 4.90 1.18 7.59
N TYR A 88 5.16 0.01 7.00
CA TYR A 88 6.43 -0.31 6.35
C TYR A 88 6.78 0.68 5.23
N PRO A 89 8.05 1.11 5.12
CA PRO A 89 8.58 1.79 3.94
C PRO A 89 8.43 0.97 2.66
N VAL A 90 8.74 1.62 1.54
CA VAL A 90 8.80 0.93 0.26
C VAL A 90 10.02 0.02 0.25
N THR A 91 9.83 -1.27 0.00
CA THR A 91 10.93 -2.24 -0.15
C THR A 91 11.61 -2.02 -1.49
N VAL A 92 12.74 -1.31 -1.48
CA VAL A 92 13.55 -1.06 -2.69
C VAL A 92 14.91 -1.70 -2.53
N ASN A 93 15.19 -2.68 -3.39
CA ASN A 93 16.52 -3.29 -3.42
C ASN A 93 17.56 -2.32 -3.98
N HIS A 94 18.77 -2.42 -3.45
CA HIS A 94 19.90 -1.64 -3.96
C HIS A 94 20.46 -2.31 -5.22
N ALA A 95 20.74 -1.53 -6.26
CA ALA A 95 21.09 -2.06 -7.59
C ALA A 95 22.31 -3.00 -7.54
N SER A 96 23.42 -2.58 -6.90
CA SER A 96 24.64 -3.38 -6.84
C SER A 96 24.49 -4.67 -6.03
N GLN A 97 23.72 -4.64 -4.95
CA GLN A 97 23.41 -5.84 -4.16
C GLN A 97 22.47 -6.78 -4.92
N THR A 98 21.54 -6.24 -5.70
CA THR A 98 20.64 -7.01 -6.57
C THR A 98 21.42 -7.70 -7.68
N GLU A 99 22.32 -6.98 -8.34
CA GLU A 99 23.21 -7.53 -9.38
C GLU A 99 24.11 -8.63 -8.81
N PHE A 100 24.71 -8.38 -7.64
CA PHE A 100 25.52 -9.37 -6.95
C PHE A 100 24.72 -10.63 -6.61
N ALA A 101 23.55 -10.48 -5.99
CA ALA A 101 22.67 -11.59 -5.65
C ALA A 101 22.22 -12.37 -6.89
N THR A 102 21.86 -11.66 -7.98
CA THR A 102 21.45 -12.26 -9.25
C THR A 102 22.57 -13.10 -9.86
N ARG A 103 23.82 -12.58 -9.88
CA ARG A 103 24.97 -13.33 -10.41
C ARG A 103 25.23 -14.61 -9.61
N ILE A 104 25.24 -14.52 -8.28
CA ILE A 104 25.45 -15.69 -7.42
C ILE A 104 24.30 -16.70 -7.57
N ALA A 105 23.05 -16.23 -7.64
CA ALA A 105 21.91 -17.10 -7.85
C ALA A 105 22.00 -17.86 -9.19
N LYS A 106 22.50 -17.23 -10.25
CA LYS A 106 22.73 -17.87 -11.55
C LYS A 106 23.84 -18.91 -11.51
N GLU A 107 24.92 -18.67 -10.76
CA GLU A 107 25.99 -19.65 -10.55
C GLU A 107 25.48 -20.91 -9.83
N VAL A 108 24.52 -20.76 -8.90
CA VAL A 108 23.96 -21.85 -8.10
C VAL A 108 22.82 -22.59 -8.80
N ALA A 109 21.85 -21.86 -9.35
CA ALA A 109 20.61 -22.42 -9.90
C ALA A 109 20.61 -22.55 -11.44
N GLY A 110 21.60 -21.98 -12.11
CA GLY A 110 21.67 -21.88 -13.57
C GLY A 110 20.90 -20.68 -14.14
N ASP A 111 21.40 -20.10 -15.23
CA ASP A 111 20.83 -18.89 -15.85
C ASP A 111 19.35 -18.99 -16.20
N GLY A 112 18.89 -20.17 -16.62
CA GLY A 112 17.51 -20.41 -17.01
C GLY A 112 16.49 -20.38 -15.87
N ASN A 113 16.94 -20.39 -14.61
CA ASN A 113 16.10 -20.48 -13.42
C ASN A 113 16.07 -19.17 -12.59
N VAL A 114 16.71 -18.10 -13.09
CA VAL A 114 16.74 -16.80 -12.40
C VAL A 114 16.05 -15.76 -13.29
N HIS A 115 14.99 -15.16 -12.77
CA HIS A 115 14.16 -14.22 -13.52
C HIS A 115 14.00 -12.90 -12.77
N THR A 116 14.01 -11.80 -13.53
CA THR A 116 13.51 -10.52 -13.03
C THR A 116 11.99 -10.56 -13.00
N MET A 117 11.40 -10.08 -11.91
CA MET A 117 9.95 -9.98 -11.77
C MET A 117 9.49 -8.53 -11.69
N PRO A 118 8.24 -8.23 -12.10
CA PRO A 118 7.63 -6.94 -11.84
C PRO A 118 7.58 -6.64 -10.33
N PRO A 119 7.55 -5.36 -9.92
CA PRO A 119 7.32 -4.99 -8.53
C PRO A 119 6.01 -5.55 -7.99
N LEU A 120 5.97 -5.84 -6.69
CA LEU A 120 4.76 -6.27 -5.99
C LEU A 120 4.21 -5.15 -5.10
N MET A 121 2.89 -5.06 -5.00
CA MET A 121 2.20 -4.10 -4.12
C MET A 121 2.03 -4.59 -2.68
N GLY A 122 2.67 -5.71 -2.33
CA GLY A 122 2.74 -6.21 -0.96
C GLY A 122 3.53 -5.25 -0.05
N GLY A 123 3.28 -5.32 1.25
CA GLY A 123 4.12 -4.64 2.25
C GLY A 123 5.04 -5.65 2.91
N GLU A 124 6.31 -5.32 3.05
CA GLU A 124 7.34 -6.20 3.62
C GLU A 124 8.19 -5.42 4.64
N ASP A 125 8.42 -6.00 5.83
CA ASP A 125 9.13 -5.31 6.92
C ASP A 125 10.65 -5.28 6.73
N PHE A 126 11.17 -6.12 5.84
CA PHE A 126 12.56 -6.08 5.37
C PHE A 126 12.94 -4.73 4.77
N SER A 127 11.96 -3.92 4.35
CA SER A 127 12.16 -2.52 3.97
C SER A 127 12.93 -1.70 5.01
N TYR A 128 12.73 -1.93 6.31
CA TYR A 128 13.51 -1.25 7.36
C TYR A 128 14.98 -1.64 7.34
N MET A 129 15.29 -2.90 7.03
CA MET A 129 16.68 -3.34 6.90
C MET A 129 17.36 -2.70 5.69
N LEU A 130 16.63 -2.56 4.59
CA LEU A 130 17.11 -1.90 3.38
C LEU A 130 17.33 -0.39 3.59
N GLU A 131 16.50 0.29 4.39
CA GLU A 131 16.78 1.69 4.78
C GLU A 131 18.05 1.82 5.63
N ALA A 132 18.33 0.83 6.48
CA ALA A 132 19.50 0.85 7.34
C ALA A 132 20.81 0.49 6.60
N ARG A 133 20.74 -0.43 5.62
CA ARG A 133 21.92 -0.94 4.90
C ARG A 133 21.60 -1.34 3.46
N PRO A 134 22.56 -1.14 2.52
CA PRO A 134 22.44 -1.69 1.17
C PRO A 134 22.22 -3.20 1.18
N GLY A 135 21.19 -3.65 0.48
CA GLY A 135 20.79 -5.06 0.46
C GLY A 135 19.88 -5.40 -0.71
N ALA A 136 19.57 -6.69 -0.82
CA ALA A 136 18.63 -7.23 -1.80
C ALA A 136 17.73 -8.28 -1.15
N PHE A 137 16.42 -8.07 -1.25
CA PHE A 137 15.37 -9.02 -0.93
C PHE A 137 14.99 -9.77 -2.21
N ILE A 138 15.16 -11.09 -2.22
CA ILE A 138 14.88 -11.94 -3.39
C ILE A 138 13.90 -13.04 -3.01
N PHE A 139 13.09 -13.46 -3.98
CA PHE A 139 12.22 -14.63 -3.82
C PHE A 139 12.97 -15.89 -4.27
N CYS A 140 12.79 -16.98 -3.53
CA CYS A 140 13.24 -18.31 -3.90
C CYS A 140 12.01 -19.17 -4.19
N GLY A 141 11.92 -19.73 -5.40
CA GLY A 141 10.82 -20.61 -5.77
C GLY A 141 10.87 -21.93 -5.01
N ASN A 142 9.71 -22.40 -4.52
CA ASN A 142 9.60 -23.64 -3.75
C ASN A 142 9.10 -24.85 -4.59
N GLY A 143 9.17 -24.73 -5.92
CA GLY A 143 8.65 -25.73 -6.87
C GLY A 143 7.14 -25.97 -6.74
N ASP A 144 6.67 -27.09 -7.27
CA ASP A 144 5.24 -27.45 -7.37
C ASP A 144 4.60 -27.86 -6.03
N SER A 145 5.36 -27.84 -4.94
CA SER A 145 4.90 -28.24 -3.60
C SER A 145 4.21 -27.13 -2.80
N ALA A 146 4.19 -25.90 -3.34
CA ALA A 146 3.56 -24.77 -2.67
C ALA A 146 2.03 -24.86 -2.79
N GLY A 147 1.36 -25.27 -1.71
CA GLY A 147 -0.08 -25.06 -1.55
C GLY A 147 -0.35 -23.60 -1.19
N LEU A 148 -0.63 -22.78 -2.18
CA LEU A 148 -1.18 -21.42 -2.02
C LEU A 148 -2.68 -21.43 -2.31
#